data_AF-A0A9W7UR23-F1
#
_entry.id   AF-A0A9W7UR23-F1
#
_cell.length_a   1.000
_cell.length_b   1.000
_cell.length_c   1.000
_cell.angle_alpha   90.00
_cell.angle_beta   90.00
_cell.angle_gamma   90.00
#
_symmetry.space_group_name_H-M   'P 1'
#
loop_
_entity.id
_entity.type
_entity.pdbx_description
1 polymer ?
#
loop_
_entity_poly.entity_id
_entity_poly.type
_entity_poly.pdbx_seq_one_letter_code
_entity_poly.pdbx_strand_id
1 'polypeptide(L)'
;MSKVQEKYQISPTFVFFLIHGAQFGAGVLGFARITAKAAGYDGWMGVLITGLCIQILIWMMYFLLKETNGNLIDLQRQTFGKWIGNVFNIIFATYFLIVSISVIRTYVEIIQVWMFPTASTFMLTLFLCLVSYYIISSGFRVITGICVISVGGTLGYLFLSLFVLKYSHWENLLPIFTHSFSDILKSAQLSIYSMTGFEIYLMVYPFVKNPKQSHKFAQYGALFSNLLYLFSTLLAFSFFSEKQLLKTIWAQLSMTQVIQLPFIERLEYIAISAYALVIITSFILPLWAATRATHEIFRVKQRGVLIAFMFITLIVSQLLTNRHDINNFISNASKGSFWLIYVYIPILFIIVWVKRKWKKSKIN
;
A
#
# COMPACT_ATOMS: atom_id res chain seq x y z
N MET A 1 -6.46 27.77 0.93
CA MET A 1 -6.80 26.44 1.48
C MET A 1 -8.31 26.27 1.40
N SER A 2 -8.82 25.39 0.54
CA SER A 2 -10.25 25.06 0.60
C SER A 2 -10.46 24.09 1.76
N LYS A 3 -10.90 24.60 2.92
CA LYS A 3 -11.34 23.73 4.03
C LYS A 3 -12.40 22.78 3.47
N VAL A 4 -12.16 21.48 3.61
CA VAL A 4 -13.15 20.45 3.25
C VAL A 4 -14.36 20.65 4.16
N GLN A 5 -15.56 20.76 3.57
CA GLN A 5 -16.78 20.93 4.37
C GLN A 5 -16.98 19.72 5.28
N GLU A 6 -17.46 19.95 6.50
CA GLU A 6 -17.59 18.90 7.53
C GLU A 6 -18.45 17.71 7.05
N LYS A 7 -19.43 17.97 6.18
CA LYS A 7 -20.27 16.95 5.55
C LYS A 7 -19.51 15.97 4.64
N TYR A 8 -18.28 16.28 4.26
CA TYR A 8 -17.40 15.38 3.50
C TYR A 8 -16.31 14.74 4.36
N GLN A 9 -16.21 15.14 5.63
CA GLN A 9 -15.24 14.59 6.55
C GLN A 9 -15.73 13.28 7.18
N ILE A 10 -14.78 12.48 7.66
CA ILE A 10 -14.97 11.20 8.33
C ILE A 10 -14.50 11.27 9.79
N SER A 11 -15.01 10.36 10.62
CA SER A 11 -14.55 10.17 12.00
C SER A 11 -13.06 9.77 12.05
N PRO A 12 -12.29 10.21 13.07
CA PRO A 12 -10.92 9.76 13.31
C PRO A 12 -10.70 8.25 13.29
N THR A 13 -11.69 7.48 13.75
CA THR A 13 -11.62 6.01 13.82
C THR A 13 -11.46 5.36 12.45
N PHE A 14 -12.04 5.97 11.42
CA PHE A 14 -11.98 5.43 10.06
C PHE A 14 -10.58 5.49 9.43
N VAL A 15 -9.65 6.26 10.01
CA VAL A 15 -8.26 6.32 9.56
C VAL A 15 -7.57 4.96 9.69
N PHE A 16 -7.93 4.15 10.68
CA PHE A 16 -7.47 2.76 10.81
C PHE A 16 -7.69 1.98 9.51
N PHE A 17 -8.92 2.02 9.00
CA PHE A 17 -9.35 1.27 7.81
C PHE A 17 -8.71 1.81 6.54
N LEU A 18 -8.53 3.14 6.44
CA LEU A 18 -7.87 3.76 5.29
C LEU A 18 -6.39 3.39 5.21
N ILE A 19 -5.67 3.42 6.34
CA ILE A 19 -4.26 3.01 6.39
C ILE A 19 -4.14 1.52 6.05
N HIS A 20 -4.94 0.68 6.70
CA HIS A 20 -4.90 -0.76 6.44
C HIS A 20 -5.27 -1.11 5.00
N GLY A 21 -6.36 -0.55 4.47
CA GLY A 21 -6.81 -0.79 3.10
C GLY A 21 -5.83 -0.27 2.03
N ALA A 22 -5.01 0.73 2.35
CA ALA A 22 -3.94 1.16 1.45
C ALA A 22 -2.71 0.24 1.50
N GLN A 23 -2.36 -0.26 2.69
CA GLN A 23 -1.14 -1.05 2.89
C GLN A 23 -1.28 -2.54 2.59
N PHE A 24 -2.44 -3.12 2.93
CA PHE A 24 -2.68 -4.54 2.80
C PHE A 24 -3.40 -4.81 1.48
N GLY A 25 -2.69 -5.43 0.54
CA GLY A 25 -3.17 -5.65 -0.83
C GLY A 25 -2.33 -6.69 -1.57
N ALA A 26 -2.20 -6.54 -2.89
CA ALA A 26 -1.55 -7.55 -3.73
C ALA A 26 -0.10 -7.92 -3.31
N GLY A 27 0.60 -7.00 -2.63
CA GLY A 27 1.96 -7.22 -2.14
C GLY A 27 2.12 -8.41 -1.20
N VAL A 28 1.11 -8.72 -0.36
CA VAL A 28 1.21 -9.81 0.64
C VAL A 28 1.34 -11.19 -0.01
N LEU A 29 0.71 -11.39 -1.17
CA LEU A 29 0.55 -12.70 -1.77
C LEU A 29 1.89 -13.31 -2.24
N GLY A 30 2.86 -12.47 -2.57
CA GLY A 30 4.23 -12.87 -2.93
C GLY A 30 5.30 -12.35 -1.97
N PHE A 31 4.91 -11.78 -0.83
CA PHE A 31 5.81 -11.04 0.06
C PHE A 31 6.90 -11.91 0.69
N ALA A 32 6.55 -13.09 1.19
CA ALA A 32 7.48 -13.99 1.87
C ALA A 32 8.67 -14.39 0.99
N ARG A 33 8.43 -14.59 -0.31
CA ARG A 33 9.51 -14.86 -1.28
C ARG A 33 10.46 -13.68 -1.44
N ILE A 34 9.93 -12.45 -1.43
CA ILE A 34 10.72 -11.24 -1.62
C ILE A 34 11.67 -11.02 -0.44
N THR A 35 11.19 -11.23 0.79
CA THR A 35 11.99 -11.07 2.02
C THR A 35 13.01 -12.19 2.16
N ALA A 36 12.63 -13.44 1.84
CA ALA A 36 13.54 -14.59 1.84
C ALA A 36 14.69 -14.47 0.84
N LYS A 37 14.52 -13.73 -0.26
CA LYS A 37 15.56 -13.56 -1.28
C LYS A 37 16.83 -12.87 -0.74
N ALA A 38 16.70 -12.05 0.31
CA ALA A 38 17.83 -11.33 0.90
C ALA A 38 18.41 -12.03 2.13
N ALA A 39 17.57 -12.55 3.03
CA ALA A 39 17.99 -13.05 4.33
C ALA A 39 17.40 -14.42 4.69
N GLY A 40 16.97 -15.21 3.70
CA GLY A 40 16.34 -16.52 3.92
C GLY A 40 15.21 -16.42 4.95
N TYR A 41 15.19 -17.35 5.90
CA TYR A 41 14.22 -17.29 7.00
C TYR A 41 14.47 -16.19 8.02
N ASP A 42 15.66 -15.59 8.13
CA ASP A 42 15.87 -14.38 8.95
C ASP A 42 15.17 -13.14 8.35
N GLY A 43 14.59 -13.27 7.15
CA GLY A 43 13.84 -12.22 6.47
C GLY A 43 12.70 -11.61 7.28
N TRP A 44 12.10 -12.34 8.24
CA TRP A 44 11.02 -11.82 9.11
C TRP A 44 11.50 -10.67 9.99
N MET A 45 12.78 -10.63 10.36
CA MET A 45 13.35 -9.50 11.12
C MET A 45 13.36 -8.22 10.28
N GLY A 46 13.63 -8.34 8.98
CA GLY A 46 13.54 -7.22 8.04
C GLY A 46 12.12 -6.64 7.96
N VAL A 47 11.09 -7.49 8.05
CA VAL A 47 9.69 -7.07 8.10
C VAL A 47 9.41 -6.25 9.37
N LEU A 48 9.92 -6.68 10.53
CA LEU A 48 9.79 -5.93 11.78
C LEU A 48 10.48 -4.57 11.73
N ILE A 49 11.71 -4.52 11.23
CA ILE A 49 12.46 -3.27 11.07
C ILE A 49 11.67 -2.29 10.19
N THR A 50 11.16 -2.76 9.06
CA THR A 50 10.33 -1.96 8.15
C THR A 50 9.07 -1.47 8.85
N GLY A 51 8.39 -2.35 9.60
CA GLY A 51 7.21 -2.00 10.37
C GLY A 51 7.45 -0.90 11.42
N LEU A 52 8.59 -0.95 12.12
CA LEU A 52 9.00 0.09 13.07
C LEU A 52 9.29 1.42 12.35
N CYS A 53 10.00 1.38 11.21
CA CYS A 53 10.24 2.58 10.40
C CYS A 53 8.93 3.23 9.96
N ILE A 54 7.91 2.45 9.58
CA ILE A 54 6.59 2.97 9.18
C ILE A 54 5.92 3.71 10.34
N GLN A 55 5.96 3.18 11.56
CA GLN A 55 5.35 3.83 12.74
C GLN A 55 5.99 5.22 12.99
N ILE A 56 7.32 5.30 12.86
CA ILE A 56 8.09 6.54 12.97
C ILE A 56 7.71 7.52 11.86
N LEU A 57 7.62 7.05 10.61
CA LEU A 57 7.25 7.89 9.46
C LEU A 57 5.83 8.45 9.61
N ILE A 58 4.86 7.65 10.07
CA ILE A 58 3.51 8.14 10.36
C ILE A 58 3.57 9.26 11.41
N TRP A 59 4.33 9.08 12.49
CA TRP A 59 4.52 10.14 13.49
C TRP A 59 5.08 11.43 12.87
N MET A 60 6.10 11.34 12.00
CA MET A 60 6.66 12.48 11.28
C MET A 60 5.62 13.16 10.39
N MET A 61 4.80 12.39 9.67
CA MET A 61 3.73 12.90 8.81
C MET A 61 2.69 13.70 9.61
N TYR A 62 2.27 13.21 10.78
CA TYR A 62 1.34 13.92 11.66
C TYR A 62 1.93 15.23 12.19
N PHE A 63 3.23 15.23 12.50
CA PHE A 63 3.92 16.46 12.90
C PHE A 63 3.93 17.49 11.77
N LEU A 64 4.24 17.06 10.55
CA LEU A 64 4.28 17.91 9.35
C LEU A 64 2.92 18.55 9.05
N LEU A 65 1.85 17.76 9.02
CA LEU A 65 0.52 18.23 8.60
C LEU A 65 -0.17 19.10 9.66
N LYS A 66 0.23 18.98 10.93
CA LYS A 66 -0.24 19.86 12.02
C LYS A 66 0.10 21.33 11.78
N GLU A 67 1.16 21.62 11.04
CA GLU A 67 1.60 23.00 10.75
C GLU A 67 0.70 23.69 9.73
N THR A 68 0.21 22.94 8.73
CA THR A 68 -0.55 23.51 7.61
C THR A 68 -2.06 23.40 7.79
N ASN A 69 -2.53 22.50 8.67
CA ASN A 69 -3.93 22.06 8.73
C ASN A 69 -4.51 21.70 7.35
N GLY A 70 -3.62 21.29 6.42
CA GLY A 70 -3.94 20.95 5.04
C GLY A 70 -3.38 19.57 4.68
N ASN A 71 -3.26 19.31 3.39
CA ASN A 71 -2.62 18.09 2.88
C ASN A 71 -1.15 18.35 2.51
N LEU A 72 -0.51 17.34 1.91
CA LEU A 72 0.85 17.44 1.38
C LEU A 72 1.06 18.62 0.41
N ILE A 73 0.03 18.95 -0.37
CA ILE A 73 0.11 19.99 -1.40
C ILE A 73 0.23 21.35 -0.76
N ASP A 74 -0.61 21.62 0.24
CA ASP A 74 -0.52 22.82 1.05
C ASP A 74 0.83 22.90 1.77
N LEU A 75 1.30 21.78 2.34
CA LEU A 75 2.59 21.69 3.03
C LEU A 75 3.78 22.04 2.13
N GLN A 76 3.86 21.44 0.95
CA GLN A 76 4.97 21.67 0.02
C GLN A 76 4.93 23.08 -0.56
N ARG A 77 3.74 23.62 -0.85
CA ARG A 77 3.57 25.02 -1.30
C ARG A 77 3.96 26.02 -0.23
N GLN A 78 3.61 25.76 1.03
CA GLN A 78 3.99 26.63 2.15
C GLN A 78 5.49 26.55 2.45
N THR A 79 6.09 25.37 2.30
CA THR A 79 7.50 25.13 2.66
C THR A 79 8.47 25.63 1.59
N PHE A 80 8.18 25.41 0.30
CA PHE A 80 9.08 25.69 -0.82
C PHE A 80 8.56 26.78 -1.78
N GLY A 81 7.37 27.34 -1.52
CA GLY A 81 6.70 28.26 -2.43
C GLY A 81 5.90 27.55 -3.52
N LYS A 82 5.16 28.34 -4.32
CA LYS A 82 4.20 27.81 -5.30
C LYS A 82 4.87 27.00 -6.42
N TRP A 83 6.02 27.45 -6.94
CA TRP A 83 6.69 26.81 -8.08
C TRP A 83 7.37 25.50 -7.70
N ILE A 84 8.37 25.56 -6.81
CA ILE A 84 9.12 24.38 -6.36
C ILE A 84 8.18 23.39 -5.65
N GLY A 85 7.27 23.88 -4.81
CA GLY A 85 6.28 23.04 -4.15
C GLY A 85 5.37 22.29 -5.15
N ASN A 86 4.97 22.93 -6.26
CA ASN A 86 4.19 22.25 -7.29
C ASN A 86 4.97 21.15 -8.02
N VAL A 87 6.29 21.31 -8.21
CA VAL A 87 7.13 20.25 -8.80
C VAL A 87 7.09 18.99 -7.93
N PHE A 88 7.34 19.13 -6.63
CA PHE A 88 7.24 18.00 -5.70
C PHE A 88 5.82 17.41 -5.66
N ASN A 89 4.79 18.25 -5.73
CA ASN A 89 3.41 17.77 -5.74
C ASN A 89 3.07 16.96 -7.00
N ILE A 90 3.60 17.35 -8.16
CA ILE A 90 3.46 16.57 -9.40
C ILE A 90 4.16 15.22 -9.24
N ILE A 91 5.37 15.19 -8.67
CA ILE A 91 6.09 13.93 -8.41
C ILE A 91 5.26 13.00 -7.52
N PHE A 92 4.64 13.52 -6.45
CA PHE A 92 3.76 12.72 -5.59
C PHE A 92 2.48 12.26 -6.31
N ALA A 93 1.88 13.11 -7.16
CA ALA A 93 0.70 12.72 -7.93
C ALA A 93 1.04 11.57 -8.91
N THR A 94 2.17 11.66 -9.61
CA THR A 94 2.68 10.61 -10.49
C THR A 94 3.02 9.34 -9.71
N TYR A 95 3.65 9.47 -8.54
CA TYR A 95 3.93 8.35 -7.65
C TYR A 95 2.67 7.57 -7.29
N PHE A 96 1.63 8.25 -6.80
CA PHE A 96 0.37 7.61 -6.46
C PHE A 96 -0.29 6.93 -7.67
N LEU A 97 -0.19 7.53 -8.86
CA LEU A 97 -0.68 6.90 -10.09
C LEU A 97 0.09 5.61 -10.41
N ILE A 98 1.43 5.63 -10.35
CA ILE A 98 2.28 4.46 -10.58
C ILE A 98 1.95 3.33 -9.60
N VAL A 99 1.79 3.64 -8.31
CA VAL A 99 1.40 2.66 -7.29
C VAL A 99 0.05 2.03 -7.65
N SER A 100 -0.96 2.84 -8.01
CA SER A 100 -2.27 2.32 -8.41
C SER A 100 -2.20 1.38 -9.63
N ILE A 101 -1.47 1.79 -10.67
CA ILE A 101 -1.26 0.98 -11.89
C ILE A 101 -0.58 -0.34 -11.54
N SER A 102 0.45 -0.30 -10.68
CA SER A 102 1.18 -1.50 -10.28
C SER A 102 0.27 -2.53 -9.61
N VAL A 103 -0.62 -2.09 -8.71
CA VAL A 103 -1.52 -2.96 -7.95
C VAL A 103 -2.56 -3.56 -8.88
N ILE A 104 -3.16 -2.73 -9.77
CA ILE A 104 -4.10 -3.21 -10.78
C ILE A 104 -3.43 -4.27 -11.67
N ARG A 105 -2.26 -3.98 -12.22
CA ARG A 105 -1.58 -4.92 -13.12
C ARG A 105 -1.18 -6.21 -12.41
N THR A 106 -0.72 -6.12 -11.16
CA THR A 106 -0.38 -7.27 -10.32
C THR A 106 -1.61 -8.16 -10.10
N TYR A 107 -2.77 -7.58 -9.83
CA TYR A 107 -3.99 -8.36 -9.65
C TYR A 107 -4.49 -8.99 -10.96
N VAL A 108 -4.40 -8.27 -12.07
CA VAL A 108 -4.71 -8.84 -13.39
C VAL A 108 -3.79 -10.04 -13.69
N GLU A 109 -2.49 -9.96 -13.36
CA GLU A 109 -1.57 -11.10 -13.48
C GLU A 109 -2.02 -12.28 -12.60
N ILE A 110 -2.43 -12.03 -11.35
CA ILE A 110 -2.95 -13.10 -10.47
C ILE A 110 -4.18 -13.77 -11.09
N ILE A 111 -5.14 -13.01 -11.59
CA ILE A 111 -6.34 -13.56 -12.24
C ILE A 111 -5.96 -14.41 -13.46
N GLN A 112 -5.03 -13.92 -14.30
CA GLN A 112 -4.60 -14.63 -15.50
C GLN A 112 -3.86 -15.93 -15.14
N VAL A 113 -2.94 -15.89 -14.18
CA VAL A 113 -2.14 -17.08 -13.81
C VAL A 113 -3.00 -18.15 -13.15
N TRP A 114 -3.96 -17.74 -12.30
CA TRP A 114 -4.67 -18.69 -11.45
C TRP A 114 -6.05 -19.06 -11.98
N MET A 115 -6.84 -18.10 -12.47
CA MET A 115 -8.26 -18.31 -12.79
C MET A 115 -8.54 -18.40 -14.29
N PHE A 116 -8.03 -17.43 -15.07
CA PHE A 116 -8.39 -17.26 -16.48
C PHE A 116 -7.15 -16.94 -17.35
N PRO A 117 -6.34 -17.95 -17.73
CA PRO A 117 -5.10 -17.77 -18.49
C PRO A 117 -5.26 -17.08 -19.84
N THR A 118 -6.43 -17.23 -20.48
CA THR A 118 -6.74 -16.65 -21.79
C THR A 118 -7.44 -15.30 -21.69
N ALA A 119 -7.73 -14.79 -20.48
CA ALA A 119 -8.42 -13.52 -20.32
C ALA A 119 -7.55 -12.36 -20.80
N SER A 120 -8.16 -11.46 -21.59
CA SER A 120 -7.48 -10.26 -22.07
C SER A 120 -7.14 -9.32 -20.90
N THR A 121 -5.87 -8.91 -20.83
CA THR A 121 -5.39 -7.89 -19.89
C THR A 121 -6.23 -6.61 -19.99
N PHE A 122 -6.66 -6.25 -21.21
CA PHE A 122 -7.48 -5.07 -21.45
C PHE A 122 -8.84 -5.17 -20.76
N MET A 123 -9.55 -6.28 -20.95
CA MET A 123 -10.88 -6.48 -20.38
C MET A 123 -10.86 -6.48 -18.85
N LEU A 124 -9.90 -7.18 -18.24
CA LEU A 124 -9.75 -7.22 -16.79
C LEU A 124 -9.37 -5.85 -16.21
N THR A 125 -8.43 -5.14 -16.85
CA THR A 125 -8.04 -3.79 -16.43
C THR A 125 -9.20 -2.81 -16.57
N LEU A 126 -9.94 -2.87 -17.68
CA LEU A 126 -11.11 -2.02 -17.94
C LEU A 126 -12.18 -2.23 -16.87
N PHE A 127 -12.48 -3.48 -16.52
CA PHE A 127 -13.42 -3.81 -15.46
C PHE A 127 -13.00 -3.18 -14.12
N LEU A 128 -11.75 -3.37 -13.70
CA LEU A 128 -11.22 -2.78 -12.46
C LEU A 128 -11.24 -1.24 -12.50
N CYS A 129 -10.92 -0.64 -13.65
CA CYS A 129 -11.01 0.81 -13.84
C CYS A 129 -12.47 1.32 -13.72
N LEU A 130 -13.46 0.61 -14.28
CA LEU A 130 -14.88 0.99 -14.16
C LEU A 130 -15.36 0.92 -12.71
N VAL A 131 -14.97 -0.13 -11.98
CA VAL A 131 -15.24 -0.24 -10.54
C VAL A 131 -14.59 0.92 -9.77
N SER A 132 -13.32 1.23 -10.08
CA SER A 132 -12.60 2.38 -9.51
C SER A 132 -13.35 3.69 -9.75
N TYR A 133 -13.82 3.88 -10.98
CA TYR A 133 -14.51 5.09 -11.41
C TYR A 133 -15.80 5.30 -10.62
N TYR A 134 -16.61 4.25 -10.50
CA TYR A 134 -17.85 4.29 -9.74
C TYR A 134 -17.60 4.67 -8.28
N ILE A 135 -16.62 4.02 -7.64
CA ILE A 135 -16.29 4.23 -6.23
C ILE A 135 -15.75 5.64 -5.99
N ILE A 136 -14.78 6.08 -6.79
CA ILE A 136 -14.15 7.40 -6.61
C ILE A 136 -15.14 8.52 -6.92
N SER A 137 -15.97 8.37 -7.96
CA SER A 137 -16.99 9.35 -8.32
C SER A 137 -18.10 9.48 -7.27
N SER A 138 -18.36 8.43 -6.49
CA SER A 138 -19.33 8.42 -5.39
C SER A 138 -18.85 9.17 -4.14
N GLY A 139 -17.56 9.55 -4.11
CA GLY A 139 -16.99 10.44 -3.10
C GLY A 139 -16.25 9.74 -1.96
N PHE A 140 -15.52 10.54 -1.18
CA PHE A 140 -14.55 10.05 -0.20
C PHE A 140 -15.15 9.19 0.93
N ARG A 141 -16.39 9.47 1.33
CA ARG A 141 -17.11 8.66 2.34
C ARG A 141 -17.41 7.25 1.83
N VAL A 142 -17.71 7.08 0.54
CA VAL A 142 -17.93 5.77 -0.06
C VAL A 142 -16.62 4.99 -0.13
N ILE A 143 -15.52 5.65 -0.52
CA ILE A 143 -14.16 5.06 -0.47
C ILE A 143 -13.87 4.53 0.95
N THR A 144 -14.19 5.33 1.97
CA THR A 144 -14.00 4.96 3.38
C THR A 144 -14.87 3.76 3.77
N GLY A 145 -16.14 3.73 3.37
CA GLY A 145 -17.02 2.59 3.60
C GLY A 145 -16.50 1.29 2.98
N ILE A 146 -15.92 1.37 1.78
CA ILE A 146 -15.32 0.21 1.11
C ILE A 146 -14.05 -0.25 1.84
N CYS A 147 -13.27 0.66 2.44
CA CYS A 147 -12.14 0.31 3.31
C CYS A 147 -12.58 -0.41 4.60
N VAL A 148 -13.78 -0.13 5.08
CA VAL A 148 -14.35 -0.90 6.21
C VAL A 148 -14.72 -2.31 5.75
N ILE A 149 -15.37 -2.43 4.60
CA ILE A 149 -15.75 -3.73 4.01
C ILE A 149 -14.51 -4.57 3.70
N SER A 150 -13.42 -3.96 3.21
CA SER A 150 -12.20 -4.69 2.85
C SER A 150 -11.55 -5.38 4.04
N VAL A 151 -11.73 -4.88 5.28
CA VAL A 151 -11.27 -5.60 6.49
C VAL A 151 -11.97 -6.95 6.62
N GLY A 152 -13.22 -7.10 6.18
CA GLY A 152 -13.88 -8.40 6.11
C GLY A 152 -13.14 -9.40 5.22
N GLY A 153 -12.61 -8.93 4.08
CA GLY A 153 -11.73 -9.73 3.22
C GLY A 153 -10.42 -10.12 3.90
N THR A 154 -9.81 -9.21 4.66
CA THR A 154 -8.62 -9.49 5.49
C THR A 154 -8.90 -10.51 6.59
N LEU A 155 -10.08 -10.46 7.22
CA LEU A 155 -10.49 -11.47 8.20
C LEU A 155 -10.72 -12.83 7.55
N GLY A 156 -11.31 -12.88 6.35
CA GLY A 156 -11.42 -14.11 5.55
C GLY A 156 -10.05 -14.69 5.20
N TYR A 157 -9.10 -13.84 4.84
CA TYR A 157 -7.70 -14.22 4.63
C TYR A 157 -7.05 -14.85 5.87
N LEU A 158 -7.22 -14.23 7.04
CA LEU A 158 -6.74 -14.77 8.31
C LEU A 158 -7.38 -16.13 8.60
N PHE A 159 -8.70 -16.23 8.42
CA PHE A 159 -9.45 -17.46 8.64
C PHE A 159 -8.93 -18.61 7.77
N LEU A 160 -8.70 -18.37 6.47
CA LEU A 160 -8.10 -19.38 5.58
C LEU A 160 -6.68 -19.77 6.03
N SER A 161 -5.90 -18.81 6.49
CA SER A 161 -4.53 -19.06 6.97
C SER A 161 -4.49 -19.98 8.20
N LEU A 162 -5.55 -20.01 9.03
CA LEU A 162 -5.64 -20.93 10.17
C LEU A 162 -5.66 -22.41 9.76
N PHE A 163 -6.23 -22.74 8.59
CA PHE A 163 -6.23 -24.12 8.08
C PHE A 163 -4.85 -24.56 7.63
N VAL A 164 -4.04 -23.62 7.13
CA VAL A 164 -2.66 -23.86 6.66
C VAL A 164 -1.71 -24.18 7.83
N LEU A 165 -1.99 -23.64 9.03
CA LEU A 165 -1.14 -23.86 10.22
C LEU A 165 -0.91 -25.35 10.54
N LYS A 166 -1.86 -26.23 10.20
CA LYS A 166 -1.75 -27.69 10.41
C LYS A 166 -0.62 -28.35 9.60
N TYR A 167 -0.22 -27.71 8.51
CA TYR A 167 0.81 -28.20 7.59
C TYR A 167 2.15 -27.47 7.76
N SER A 168 2.27 -26.67 8.83
CA SER A 168 3.43 -25.82 9.08
C SER A 168 4.48 -26.53 9.93
N HIS A 169 5.72 -26.56 9.46
CA HIS A 169 6.89 -27.06 10.17
C HIS A 169 7.65 -25.89 10.79
N TRP A 170 7.32 -25.57 12.04
CA TRP A 170 7.91 -24.42 12.75
C TRP A 170 9.41 -24.61 13.03
N GLU A 171 9.92 -25.85 12.99
CA GLU A 171 11.36 -26.10 13.09
C GLU A 171 12.14 -25.46 11.94
N ASN A 172 11.51 -25.19 10.79
CA ASN A 172 12.14 -24.51 9.66
C ASN A 172 12.68 -23.13 10.02
N LEU A 173 12.10 -22.45 11.03
CA LEU A 173 12.58 -21.14 11.47
C LEU A 173 13.91 -21.20 12.24
N LEU A 174 14.40 -22.41 12.55
CA LEU A 174 15.67 -22.63 13.22
C LEU A 174 16.73 -23.11 12.21
N PRO A 175 18.00 -22.72 12.38
CA PRO A 175 18.50 -21.78 13.37
C PRO A 175 18.18 -20.31 13.03
N ILE A 176 18.12 -19.45 14.04
CA ILE A 176 17.90 -18.01 13.91
C ILE A 176 19.27 -17.31 13.82
N PHE A 177 19.36 -16.19 13.10
CA PHE A 177 20.60 -15.41 12.91
C PHE A 177 21.68 -16.14 12.10
N THR A 178 21.25 -16.78 11.01
CA THR A 178 22.13 -17.38 10.01
C THR A 178 22.70 -16.36 9.03
N HIS A 179 22.03 -15.22 8.86
CA HIS A 179 22.41 -14.17 7.92
C HIS A 179 23.06 -12.96 8.59
N SER A 180 23.85 -12.21 7.82
CA SER A 180 24.48 -11.00 8.30
C SER A 180 23.46 -9.88 8.57
N PHE A 181 23.81 -8.92 9.44
CA PHE A 181 22.96 -7.76 9.68
C PHE A 181 22.68 -6.95 8.40
N SER A 182 23.63 -6.89 7.46
CA SER A 182 23.42 -6.26 6.16
C SER A 182 22.36 -6.97 5.31
N ASP A 183 22.29 -8.29 5.36
CA ASP A 183 21.27 -9.07 4.63
C ASP A 183 19.88 -8.83 5.22
N ILE A 184 19.79 -8.75 6.55
CA ILE A 184 18.55 -8.41 7.27
C ILE A 184 18.08 -7.00 6.88
N LEU A 185 18.99 -6.01 6.83
CA LEU A 185 18.66 -4.66 6.36
C LEU A 185 18.22 -4.64 4.89
N LYS A 186 18.82 -5.48 4.04
CA LYS A 186 18.41 -5.64 2.65
C LYS A 186 17.02 -6.26 2.54
N SER A 187 16.67 -7.22 3.40
CA SER A 187 15.30 -7.74 3.52
C SER A 187 14.32 -6.64 3.93
N ALA A 188 14.70 -5.78 4.89
CA ALA A 188 13.89 -4.62 5.25
C ALA A 188 13.67 -3.69 4.06
N GLN A 189 14.73 -3.36 3.30
CA GLN A 189 14.62 -2.51 2.11
C GLN A 189 13.69 -3.13 1.05
N LEU A 190 13.75 -4.44 0.82
CA LEU A 190 12.85 -5.12 -0.12
C LEU A 190 11.40 -5.15 0.38
N SER A 191 11.18 -5.10 1.70
CA SER A 191 9.84 -5.11 2.30
C SER A 191 9.09 -3.79 2.13
N ILE A 192 9.83 -2.69 1.93
CA ILE A 192 9.30 -1.32 1.88
C ILE A 192 8.13 -1.17 0.93
N TYR A 193 8.25 -1.70 -0.29
CA TYR A 193 7.23 -1.49 -1.32
C TYR A 193 5.92 -2.23 -1.03
N SER A 194 6.01 -3.46 -0.52
CA SER A 194 4.80 -4.21 -0.17
C SER A 194 4.11 -3.58 1.04
N MET A 195 4.84 -2.92 1.93
CA MET A 195 4.30 -2.30 3.14
C MET A 195 4.00 -0.80 2.98
N THR A 196 4.23 -0.20 1.80
CA THR A 196 3.75 1.16 1.48
C THR A 196 2.24 1.21 1.35
N GLY A 197 1.68 2.42 1.44
CA GLY A 197 0.24 2.70 1.44
C GLY A 197 -0.15 3.65 2.56
N PHE A 198 0.58 3.64 3.69
CA PHE A 198 0.31 4.52 4.83
C PHE A 198 0.51 6.01 4.50
N GLU A 199 1.35 6.32 3.50
CA GLU A 199 1.57 7.66 2.99
C GLU A 199 0.30 8.30 2.39
N ILE A 200 -0.74 7.51 2.11
CA ILE A 200 -2.06 8.03 1.72
C ILE A 200 -2.58 9.07 2.70
N TYR A 201 -2.19 8.95 3.98
CA TYR A 201 -2.59 9.86 5.02
C TYR A 201 -2.17 11.31 4.77
N LEU A 202 -1.07 11.52 4.03
CA LEU A 202 -0.63 12.85 3.58
C LEU A 202 -1.71 13.60 2.79
N MET A 203 -2.59 12.87 2.10
CA MET A 203 -3.70 13.42 1.32
C MET A 203 -5.04 13.36 2.08
N VAL A 204 -5.21 12.38 2.96
CA VAL A 204 -6.45 12.16 3.73
C VAL A 204 -6.61 13.15 4.88
N TYR A 205 -5.52 13.69 5.44
CA TYR A 205 -5.56 14.57 6.63
C TYR A 205 -6.70 15.61 6.68
N PRO A 206 -6.96 16.44 5.64
CA PRO A 206 -8.04 17.44 5.69
C PRO A 206 -9.46 16.85 5.67
N PHE A 207 -9.61 15.58 5.32
CA PHE A 207 -10.89 14.86 5.29
C PHE A 207 -11.24 14.23 6.64
N VAL A 208 -10.38 14.34 7.66
CA VAL A 208 -10.63 13.76 8.97
C VAL A 208 -11.12 14.83 9.94
N LYS A 209 -12.24 14.58 10.62
CA LYS A 209 -12.69 15.43 11.73
C LYS A 209 -11.64 15.36 12.85
N ASN A 210 -11.20 16.50 13.38
CA ASN A 210 -10.17 16.54 14.44
C ASN A 210 -8.94 15.66 14.14
N PRO A 211 -8.17 15.97 13.06
CA PRO A 211 -7.16 15.05 12.53
C PRO A 211 -6.10 14.67 13.55
N LYS A 212 -5.77 15.52 14.53
CA LYS A 212 -4.84 15.20 15.62
C LYS A 212 -5.24 13.95 16.42
N GLN A 213 -6.54 13.75 16.67
CA GLN A 213 -7.04 12.58 17.42
C GLN A 213 -6.94 11.28 16.60
N SER A 214 -6.80 11.39 15.27
CA SER A 214 -6.70 10.22 14.39
C SER A 214 -5.33 9.53 14.43
N HIS A 215 -4.31 10.16 15.02
CA HIS A 215 -2.93 9.64 15.04
C HIS A 215 -2.83 8.24 15.63
N LYS A 216 -3.48 7.98 16.76
CA LYS A 216 -3.53 6.64 17.36
C LYS A 216 -4.14 5.60 16.41
N PHE A 217 -5.20 5.95 15.68
CA PHE A 217 -5.86 5.04 14.75
C PHE A 217 -5.02 4.78 13.51
N ALA A 218 -4.24 5.77 13.03
CA ALA A 218 -3.28 5.53 11.97
C ALA A 218 -2.16 4.56 12.38
N GLN A 219 -1.62 4.74 13.59
CA GLN A 219 -0.59 3.84 14.15
C GLN A 219 -1.14 2.43 14.33
N TYR A 220 -2.37 2.29 14.85
CA TYR A 220 -3.04 0.98 14.98
C TYR A 220 -3.31 0.31 13.63
N GLY A 221 -3.73 1.06 12.60
CA GLY A 221 -3.96 0.53 11.25
C GLY A 221 -2.68 0.02 10.60
N ALA A 222 -1.58 0.77 10.78
CA ALA A 222 -0.28 0.34 10.30
C ALA A 222 0.27 -0.85 11.10
N LEU A 223 0.10 -0.85 12.43
CA LEU A 223 0.53 -1.95 13.27
C LEU A 223 -0.21 -3.25 12.92
N PHE A 224 -1.53 -3.17 12.74
CA PHE A 224 -2.34 -4.30 12.30
C PHE A 224 -1.86 -4.87 10.96
N SER A 225 -1.61 -4.00 9.98
CA SER A 225 -1.07 -4.41 8.67
C SER A 225 0.32 -5.05 8.78
N ASN A 226 1.21 -4.47 9.59
CA ASN A 226 2.55 -5.00 9.82
C ASN A 226 2.52 -6.39 10.47
N LEU A 227 1.64 -6.60 11.46
CA LEU A 227 1.44 -7.90 12.09
C LEU A 227 0.91 -8.93 11.09
N LEU A 228 0.03 -8.54 10.17
CA LEU A 228 -0.43 -9.43 9.10
C LEU A 228 0.69 -9.80 8.12
N TYR A 229 1.52 -8.84 7.71
CA TYR A 229 2.69 -9.12 6.88
C TYR A 229 3.68 -10.06 7.57
N LEU A 230 3.94 -9.84 8.87
CA LEU A 230 4.79 -10.70 9.68
C LEU A 230 4.21 -12.11 9.79
N PHE A 231 2.93 -12.22 10.16
CA PHE A 231 2.23 -13.50 10.27
C PHE A 231 2.27 -14.28 8.94
N SER A 232 1.99 -13.60 7.82
CA SER A 232 2.01 -14.21 6.48
C SER A 232 3.42 -14.68 6.08
N THR A 233 4.45 -13.93 6.48
CA THR A 233 5.86 -14.29 6.24
C THR A 233 6.25 -15.52 7.03
N LEU A 234 5.97 -15.53 8.34
CA LEU A 234 6.28 -16.65 9.23
C LEU A 234 5.54 -17.92 8.80
N LEU A 235 4.26 -17.80 8.43
CA LEU A 235 3.47 -18.93 7.92
C LEU A 235 4.08 -19.54 6.66
N ALA A 236 4.53 -18.71 5.71
CA ALA A 236 5.17 -19.19 4.50
C ALA A 236 6.54 -19.83 4.78
N PHE A 237 7.30 -19.31 5.74
CA PHE A 237 8.60 -19.87 6.14
C PHE A 237 8.45 -21.21 6.86
N SER A 238 7.41 -21.37 7.68
CA SER A 238 7.11 -22.66 8.30
C SER A 238 6.56 -23.67 7.31
N PHE A 239 5.91 -23.24 6.23
CA PHE A 239 5.28 -24.14 5.26
C PHE A 239 6.23 -24.62 4.15
N PHE A 240 7.00 -23.70 3.55
CA PHE A 240 7.86 -24.01 2.42
C PHE A 240 9.31 -24.21 2.85
N SER A 241 10.04 -25.10 2.17
CA SER A 241 11.50 -25.05 2.21
C SER A 241 12.03 -23.78 1.51
N GLU A 242 13.18 -23.25 1.92
CA GLU A 242 13.70 -21.99 1.38
C GLU A 242 13.86 -22.03 -0.15
N LYS A 243 14.42 -23.13 -0.68
CA LYS A 243 14.58 -23.33 -2.13
C LYS A 243 13.24 -23.38 -2.87
N GLN A 244 12.20 -23.93 -2.25
CA GLN A 244 10.85 -23.98 -2.81
C GLN A 244 10.23 -22.58 -2.76
N LEU A 245 10.31 -21.87 -1.63
CA LEU A 245 9.78 -20.53 -1.47
C LEU A 245 10.35 -19.55 -2.52
N LEU A 246 11.64 -19.64 -2.83
CA LEU A 246 12.30 -18.81 -3.84
C LEU A 246 11.77 -19.04 -5.27
N LYS A 247 11.18 -20.22 -5.53
CA LYS A 247 10.53 -20.55 -6.81
C LYS A 247 9.02 -20.26 -6.80
N THR A 248 8.40 -20.21 -5.62
CA THR A 248 6.96 -19.96 -5.46
C THR A 248 6.64 -18.47 -5.44
N ILE A 249 6.26 -17.93 -6.59
CA ILE A 249 5.92 -16.52 -6.76
C ILE A 249 4.81 -16.06 -5.78
N TRP A 250 3.68 -16.76 -5.79
CA TRP A 250 2.48 -16.42 -5.02
C TRP A 250 2.36 -17.39 -3.86
N ALA A 251 3.32 -17.34 -2.93
CA ALA A 251 3.46 -18.28 -1.82
C ALA A 251 2.14 -18.44 -1.04
N GLN A 252 1.47 -17.33 -0.75
CA GLN A 252 0.25 -17.34 0.04
C GLN A 252 -0.94 -18.00 -0.67
N LEU A 253 -1.08 -17.79 -1.99
CA LEU A 253 -2.10 -18.47 -2.80
C LEU A 253 -1.77 -19.96 -2.97
N SER A 254 -0.49 -20.30 -3.09
CA SER A 254 -0.05 -21.69 -3.26
C SER A 254 -0.34 -22.53 -2.01
N MET A 255 -0.21 -21.94 -0.81
CA MET A 255 -0.57 -22.61 0.44
C MET A 255 -2.06 -22.96 0.53
N THR A 256 -2.96 -22.19 -0.10
CA THR A 256 -4.39 -22.51 -0.03
C THR A 256 -4.76 -23.77 -0.81
N GLN A 257 -3.90 -24.25 -1.71
CA GLN A 257 -4.14 -25.48 -2.49
C GLN A 257 -4.09 -26.76 -1.64
N VAL A 258 -3.47 -26.71 -0.46
CA VAL A 258 -3.43 -27.86 0.47
C VAL A 258 -4.71 -28.00 1.29
N ILE A 259 -5.56 -26.98 1.29
CA ILE A 259 -6.85 -27.03 1.98
C ILE A 259 -7.84 -27.84 1.15
N GLN A 260 -8.06 -29.10 1.52
CA GLN A 260 -9.06 -29.97 0.93
C GLN A 260 -10.35 -29.92 1.75
N LEU A 261 -11.44 -29.46 1.12
CA LEU A 261 -12.78 -29.49 1.70
C LEU A 261 -13.66 -30.44 0.87
N PRO A 262 -14.50 -31.27 1.50
CA PRO A 262 -15.28 -32.30 0.79
C PRO A 262 -16.26 -31.75 -0.26
N PHE A 263 -16.60 -30.46 -0.21
CA PHE A 263 -17.54 -29.82 -1.13
C PHE A 263 -16.88 -28.77 -2.05
N ILE A 264 -15.60 -28.43 -1.84
CA ILE A 264 -14.92 -27.37 -2.58
C ILE A 264 -13.59 -27.90 -3.09
N GLU A 265 -13.53 -28.19 -4.38
CA GLU A 265 -12.33 -28.71 -5.05
C GLU A 265 -11.29 -27.61 -5.36
N ARG A 266 -11.73 -26.35 -5.54
CA ARG A 266 -10.89 -25.23 -5.98
C ARG A 266 -11.02 -24.00 -5.10
N LEU A 267 -10.60 -24.14 -3.86
CA LEU A 267 -10.69 -23.09 -2.85
C LEU A 267 -9.90 -21.83 -3.23
N GLU A 268 -8.84 -21.96 -4.03
CA GLU A 268 -8.04 -20.84 -4.51
C GLU A 268 -8.86 -19.83 -5.34
N TYR A 269 -9.91 -20.28 -6.05
CA TYR A 269 -10.79 -19.40 -6.83
C TYR A 269 -11.66 -18.52 -5.95
N ILE A 270 -12.19 -19.11 -4.89
CA ILE A 270 -12.98 -18.41 -3.89
C ILE A 270 -12.07 -17.44 -3.14
N ALA A 271 -10.85 -17.86 -2.79
CA ALA A 271 -9.87 -17.01 -2.12
C ALA A 271 -9.51 -15.79 -2.97
N ILE A 272 -9.17 -15.96 -4.25
CA ILE A 272 -8.81 -14.84 -5.15
C ILE A 272 -10.00 -13.88 -5.36
N SER A 273 -11.21 -14.43 -5.48
CA SER A 273 -12.43 -13.64 -5.67
C SER A 273 -12.79 -12.84 -4.41
N ALA A 274 -12.71 -13.45 -3.22
CA ALA A 274 -12.93 -12.77 -1.94
C ALA A 274 -11.84 -11.72 -1.66
N TYR A 275 -10.60 -12.03 -2.04
CA TYR A 275 -9.45 -11.13 -1.88
C TYR A 275 -9.52 -9.89 -2.81
N ALA A 276 -10.37 -9.91 -3.83
CA ALA A 276 -10.67 -8.73 -4.65
C ALA A 276 -11.07 -7.52 -3.78
N LEU A 277 -11.82 -7.74 -2.70
CA LEU A 277 -12.27 -6.67 -1.79
C LEU A 277 -11.09 -5.96 -1.11
N VAL A 278 -10.02 -6.70 -0.78
CA VAL A 278 -8.80 -6.16 -0.20
C VAL A 278 -7.99 -5.40 -1.26
N ILE A 279 -7.88 -5.96 -2.46
CA ILE A 279 -7.11 -5.35 -3.53
C ILE A 279 -7.74 -4.05 -4.03
N ILE A 280 -9.07 -3.99 -4.09
CA ILE A 280 -9.83 -2.81 -4.54
C ILE A 280 -9.40 -1.54 -3.77
N THR A 281 -9.28 -1.61 -2.46
CA THR A 281 -8.92 -0.44 -1.64
C THR A 281 -7.47 -0.04 -1.84
N SER A 282 -6.58 -1.02 -2.03
CA SER A 282 -5.14 -0.78 -2.24
C SER A 282 -4.81 -0.05 -3.55
N PHE A 283 -5.65 -0.13 -4.60
CA PHE A 283 -5.46 0.69 -5.82
C PHE A 283 -6.35 1.93 -5.89
N ILE A 284 -7.54 1.92 -5.27
CA ILE A 284 -8.47 3.06 -5.30
C ILE A 284 -7.95 4.25 -4.50
N LEU A 285 -7.38 4.00 -3.32
CA LEU A 285 -6.83 5.04 -2.47
C LEU A 285 -5.71 5.83 -3.17
N PRO A 286 -4.64 5.20 -3.70
CA PRO A 286 -3.62 5.94 -4.44
C PRO A 286 -4.18 6.60 -5.71
N LEU A 287 -5.10 5.96 -6.45
CA LEU A 287 -5.74 6.62 -7.60
C LEU A 287 -6.53 7.88 -7.21
N TRP A 288 -7.28 7.81 -6.12
CA TRP A 288 -7.98 8.96 -5.56
C TRP A 288 -7.01 10.07 -5.14
N ALA A 289 -5.90 9.72 -4.48
CA ALA A 289 -4.87 10.70 -4.09
C ALA A 289 -4.23 11.36 -5.30
N ALA A 290 -3.90 10.60 -6.35
CA ALA A 290 -3.32 11.13 -7.58
C ALA A 290 -4.28 12.10 -8.30
N THR A 291 -5.55 11.71 -8.43
CA THR A 291 -6.57 12.56 -9.09
C THR A 291 -6.87 13.82 -8.28
N ARG A 292 -6.93 13.70 -6.95
CA ARG A 292 -7.13 14.83 -6.05
C ARG A 292 -5.95 15.78 -6.08
N ALA A 293 -4.73 15.24 -6.10
CA ALA A 293 -3.53 16.05 -6.17
C ALA A 293 -3.48 16.88 -7.44
N THR A 294 -3.72 16.24 -8.58
CA THR A 294 -3.76 16.90 -9.89
C THR A 294 -4.85 17.97 -9.96
N HIS A 295 -6.04 17.71 -9.39
CA HIS A 295 -7.10 18.71 -9.27
C HIS A 295 -6.63 19.94 -8.48
N GLU A 296 -5.93 19.78 -7.35
CA GLU A 296 -5.45 20.90 -6.54
C GLU A 296 -4.22 21.63 -7.11
N ILE A 297 -3.43 20.94 -7.94
CA ILE A 297 -2.28 21.50 -8.67
C ILE A 297 -2.77 22.39 -9.82
N PHE A 298 -3.57 21.82 -10.73
CA PHE A 298 -3.94 22.45 -12.00
C PHE A 298 -5.34 23.10 -11.99
N ARG A 299 -6.13 22.93 -10.92
CA ARG A 299 -7.51 23.44 -10.80
C ARG A 299 -8.47 22.90 -11.87
N VAL A 300 -8.20 21.71 -12.38
CA VAL A 300 -9.03 20.98 -13.36
C VAL A 300 -10.06 20.11 -12.64
N LYS A 301 -11.20 19.80 -13.29
CA LYS A 301 -12.26 18.96 -12.69
C LYS A 301 -11.74 17.55 -12.38
N GLN A 302 -11.91 17.09 -11.13
CA GLN A 302 -11.39 15.80 -10.65
C GLN A 302 -11.92 14.61 -11.48
N ARG A 303 -13.18 14.66 -11.91
CA ARG A 303 -13.79 13.62 -12.76
C ARG A 303 -13.10 13.48 -14.12
N GLY A 304 -12.67 14.59 -14.73
CA GLY A 304 -11.92 14.56 -15.99
C GLY A 304 -10.53 13.95 -15.81
N VAL A 305 -9.83 14.30 -14.71
CA VAL A 305 -8.54 13.71 -14.36
C VAL A 305 -8.66 12.21 -14.12
N LEU A 306 -9.71 11.77 -13.43
CA LEU A 306 -9.95 10.34 -13.18
C LEU A 306 -10.09 9.54 -14.48
N ILE A 307 -10.87 10.05 -15.44
CA ILE A 307 -11.02 9.42 -16.76
C ILE A 307 -9.67 9.37 -17.49
N ALA A 308 -8.90 10.47 -17.49
CA ALA A 308 -7.57 10.49 -18.10
C ALA A 308 -6.61 9.47 -17.45
N PHE A 309 -6.62 9.37 -16.12
CA PHE A 309 -5.77 8.42 -15.40
C PHE A 309 -6.19 6.97 -15.64
N MET A 310 -7.49 6.68 -15.78
CA MET A 310 -7.94 5.35 -16.21
C MET A 310 -7.44 4.99 -17.61
N PHE A 311 -7.46 5.94 -18.55
CA PHE A 311 -6.94 5.72 -19.90
C PHE A 311 -5.43 5.45 -19.87
N ILE A 312 -4.67 6.20 -19.06
CA ILE A 312 -3.25 5.94 -18.82
C ILE A 312 -3.05 4.54 -18.23
N THR A 313 -3.83 4.16 -17.21
CA THR A 313 -3.76 2.83 -16.60
C THR A 313 -4.02 1.72 -17.62
N LEU A 314 -5.00 1.90 -18.52
CA LEU A 314 -5.28 0.94 -19.59
C LEU A 314 -4.08 0.78 -20.53
N ILE A 315 -3.52 1.89 -21.02
CA ILE A 315 -2.37 1.88 -21.94
C ILE A 315 -1.18 1.21 -21.27
N VAL A 316 -0.78 1.68 -20.08
CA VAL A 316 0.39 1.15 -19.36
C VAL A 316 0.21 -0.34 -19.06
N SER A 317 -1.00 -0.76 -18.66
CA SER A 317 -1.26 -2.18 -18.40
C SER A 317 -1.14 -3.06 -19.66
N GLN A 318 -1.47 -2.55 -20.86
CA GLN A 318 -1.24 -3.27 -22.11
C GLN A 318 0.24 -3.36 -22.47
N LEU A 319 1.02 -2.32 -22.20
CA LEU A 319 2.47 -2.31 -22.48
C LEU A 319 3.22 -3.33 -21.58
N LEU A 320 2.73 -3.57 -20.38
CA LEU A 320 3.27 -4.57 -19.44
C LEU A 320 2.78 -5.98 -19.80
N THR A 321 3.27 -6.51 -20.92
CA THR A 321 2.87 -7.80 -21.48
C THR A 321 3.46 -8.98 -20.71
N ASN A 322 4.77 -8.95 -20.43
CA ASN A 322 5.47 -10.06 -19.79
C ASN A 322 5.68 -9.83 -18.30
N ARG A 323 5.84 -10.94 -17.57
CA ARG A 323 6.16 -10.93 -16.13
C ARG A 323 7.46 -10.18 -15.81
N HIS A 324 8.45 -10.23 -16.70
CA HIS A 324 9.68 -9.47 -16.53
C HIS A 324 9.42 -7.96 -16.52
N ASP A 325 8.57 -7.48 -17.42
CA ASP A 325 8.20 -6.07 -17.50
C ASP A 325 7.41 -5.62 -16.27
N ILE A 326 6.48 -6.45 -15.80
CA ILE A 326 5.73 -6.21 -14.56
C ILE A 326 6.69 -6.09 -13.37
N ASN A 327 7.64 -7.02 -13.22
CA ASN A 327 8.62 -6.98 -12.13
C ASN A 327 9.54 -5.75 -12.23
N ASN A 328 9.97 -5.36 -13.44
CA ASN A 328 10.79 -4.16 -13.65
C ASN A 328 10.01 -2.89 -13.28
N PHE A 329 8.74 -2.82 -13.69
CA PHE A 329 7.85 -1.71 -13.32
C PHE A 329 7.67 -1.61 -11.80
N ILE A 330 7.39 -2.72 -11.13
CA ILE A 330 7.28 -2.80 -9.67
C ILE A 330 8.60 -2.45 -8.98
N SER A 331 9.74 -2.92 -9.51
CA SER A 331 11.06 -2.60 -8.95
C SER A 331 11.38 -1.11 -9.05
N ASN A 332 11.02 -0.47 -10.16
CA ASN A 332 11.19 0.97 -10.33
C ASN A 332 10.24 1.76 -9.42
N ALA A 333 8.98 1.30 -9.28
CA ALA A 333 8.03 1.86 -8.32
C ALA A 333 8.57 1.75 -6.88
N SER A 334 9.15 0.60 -6.50
CA SER A 334 9.79 0.35 -5.21
C SER A 334 10.94 1.31 -4.92
N LYS A 335 11.82 1.56 -5.90
CA LYS A 335 12.88 2.58 -5.78
C LYS A 335 12.29 3.98 -5.58
N GLY A 336 11.24 4.31 -6.33
CA GLY A 336 10.51 5.57 -6.18
C GLY A 336 9.90 5.73 -4.78
N SER A 337 9.23 4.70 -4.26
CA SER A 337 8.69 4.65 -2.90
C SER A 337 9.77 4.86 -1.85
N PHE A 338 10.92 4.20 -1.99
CA PHE A 338 12.05 4.37 -1.08
C PHE A 338 12.50 5.84 -1.01
N TRP A 339 12.81 6.45 -2.15
CA TRP A 339 13.28 7.84 -2.19
C TRP A 339 12.22 8.85 -1.73
N LEU A 340 10.95 8.67 -2.10
CA LEU A 340 9.90 9.62 -1.75
C LEU A 340 9.41 9.49 -0.32
N ILE A 341 9.27 8.27 0.20
CA ILE A 341 8.65 8.02 1.49
C ILE A 341 9.69 7.90 2.59
N TYR A 342 10.78 7.16 2.37
CA TYR A 342 11.78 6.87 3.40
C TYR A 342 12.92 7.87 3.44
N VAL A 343 13.16 8.63 2.35
CA VAL A 343 14.21 9.67 2.31
C VAL A 343 13.60 11.07 2.35
N TYR A 344 12.69 11.38 1.42
CA TYR A 344 12.16 12.74 1.30
C TYR A 344 11.26 13.17 2.46
N ILE A 345 10.39 12.29 3.01
CA ILE A 345 9.54 12.67 4.16
C ILE A 345 10.38 13.03 5.41
N PRO A 346 11.40 12.25 5.81
CA PRO A 346 12.30 12.65 6.89
C PRO A 346 13.06 13.96 6.60
N ILE A 347 13.53 14.17 5.37
CA ILE A 347 14.18 15.44 4.99
C ILE A 347 13.20 16.61 5.14
N LEU A 348 11.97 16.46 4.63
CA LEU A 348 10.92 17.46 4.75
C LEU A 348 10.60 17.76 6.22
N PHE A 349 10.55 16.71 7.06
CA PHE A 349 10.37 16.83 8.51
C PHE A 349 11.48 17.68 9.15
N ILE A 350 12.75 17.42 8.84
CA ILE A 350 13.89 18.17 9.37
C ILE A 350 13.80 19.65 8.93
N ILE A 351 13.54 19.92 7.65
CA ILE A 351 13.41 21.30 7.12
C ILE A 351 12.32 22.07 7.87
N VAL A 352 11.13 21.48 8.02
CA VAL A 352 10.00 22.12 8.70
C VAL A 352 10.28 22.30 10.20
N TRP A 353 10.91 21.32 10.85
CA TRP A 353 11.29 21.40 12.26
C TRP A 353 12.30 22.52 12.53
N VAL A 354 13.34 22.65 11.69
CA VAL A 354 14.33 23.74 11.80
C VAL A 354 13.68 25.10 11.59
N LYS A 355 12.86 25.26 10.54
CA LYS A 355 12.11 26.51 10.28
C LYS A 355 11.25 26.91 11.48
N ARG A 356 10.61 25.94 12.14
CA ARG A 356 9.79 26.17 13.34
C ARG A 356 10.61 26.67 14.52
N LYS A 357 11.78 26.07 14.79
CA LYS A 357 12.67 26.53 15.86
C LYS A 357 13.19 27.95 15.62
N TRP A 358 13.60 28.24 14.39
CA TRP A 358 14.07 29.58 14.00
C TRP A 358 12.99 30.66 14.16
N LYS A 359 11.74 30.36 13.78
CA LYS A 359 10.64 31.31 13.93
C LYS A 359 10.32 31.60 15.40
N LYS A 360 10.42 30.60 16.29
CA LYS A 360 10.24 30.80 17.74
C LYS A 360 11.36 31.63 18.37
N SER A 361 12.60 31.43 17.93
CA SER A 361 13.78 32.18 18.40
C SER A 361 13.81 33.65 17.96
N LYS A 362 12.95 34.06 17.01
CA LYS A 362 12.79 35.47 16.61
C LYS A 362 11.62 36.17 17.31
N ILE A 363 10.76 35.40 17.98
CA ILE A 363 9.56 35.92 18.68
C ILE A 363 9.84 36.04 20.18
N ASN A 364 10.71 35.19 20.72
CA ASN A 364 11.41 35.42 21.98
C ASN A 364 12.66 36.26 21.71
#